data_AF-A0A1B6G7F0-F1
#
_entry.id   AF-A0A1B6G7F0-F1
#
_cell.length_a   1.000
_cell.length_b   1.000
_cell.length_c   1.000
_cell.angle_alpha   90.00
_cell.angle_beta   90.00
_cell.angle_gamma   90.00
#
_symmetry.space_group_name_H-M   'P 1'
#
loop_
_entity.id
_entity.type
_entity.pdbx_description
1 polymer ?
#
loop_
_entity_poly.entity_id
_entity_poly.type
_entity_poly.pdbx_seq_one_letter_code
_entity_poly.pdbx_strand_id
1 'polypeptide(L)'
;WYQSPYPDDYARLPKLYLCEYCLRYMKSRATLNRHASKCVWRHPPGEEVYRKDKVSVWEVDGKRYKSYCQNLCLLAKFFLDHKTLYYDVEPFLFYVMTIGDSDGC
;
A
#
# COMPACT_ATOMS: atom_id res chain seq x y z
N TRP A 1 -17.72 -5.29 0.80
CA TRP A 1 -16.88 -4.63 -0.21
C TRP A 1 -15.89 -5.72 -0.66
N TYR A 2 -15.78 -5.99 -1.96
CA TYR A 2 -15.43 -7.25 -2.67
C TYR A 2 -14.26 -8.11 -2.15
N GLN A 3 -14.18 -9.37 -2.61
CA GLN A 3 -13.07 -10.27 -2.27
C GLN A 3 -11.76 -9.82 -2.96
N SER A 4 -10.67 -9.83 -2.19
CA SER A 4 -9.31 -9.57 -2.66
C SER A 4 -8.45 -10.84 -2.62
N PRO A 5 -7.63 -11.11 -3.66
CA PRO A 5 -6.86 -12.35 -3.79
C PRO A 5 -5.53 -12.29 -3.01
N TYR A 6 -5.61 -12.03 -1.70
CA TYR A 6 -4.45 -12.24 -0.82
C TYR A 6 -4.05 -13.72 -0.84
N PRO A 7 -2.78 -14.08 -0.57
CA PRO A 7 -2.37 -15.48 -0.45
C PRO A 7 -3.24 -16.25 0.57
N ASP A 8 -3.48 -17.54 0.34
CA ASP A 8 -4.48 -18.34 1.08
C ASP A 8 -4.40 -18.21 2.61
N ASP A 9 -3.19 -18.21 3.14
CA ASP A 9 -2.88 -18.01 4.56
C ASP A 9 -3.38 -16.70 5.17
N TYR A 10 -3.58 -15.68 4.32
CA TYR A 10 -4.03 -14.34 4.67
C TYR A 10 -5.49 -14.12 4.27
N ALA A 11 -5.94 -14.69 3.16
CA ALA A 11 -7.32 -14.58 2.68
C ALA A 11 -8.34 -15.19 3.65
N ARG A 12 -7.94 -16.21 4.43
CA ARG A 12 -8.79 -16.86 5.43
C ARG A 12 -8.86 -16.12 6.77
N LEU A 13 -8.04 -15.09 6.97
CA LEU A 13 -8.01 -14.36 8.22
C LEU A 13 -9.25 -13.46 8.34
N PRO A 14 -9.92 -13.43 9.51
CA PRO A 14 -11.03 -12.50 9.73
C PRO A 14 -10.59 -11.03 9.75
N LYS A 15 -9.28 -10.79 9.92
CA LYS A 15 -8.69 -9.46 10.00
C LYS A 15 -7.24 -9.46 9.51
N LEU A 16 -6.91 -8.50 8.65
CA LEU A 16 -5.55 -8.20 8.21
C LEU A 16 -5.06 -6.90 8.84
N TYR A 17 -3.74 -6.84 9.09
CA TYR A 17 -3.07 -5.65 9.61
C TYR A 17 -2.12 -5.13 8.55
N LEU A 18 -2.26 -3.87 8.14
CA LEU A 18 -1.41 -3.25 7.13
C LEU A 18 -0.58 -2.13 7.75
N CYS A 19 0.67 -1.98 7.29
CA CYS A 19 1.43 -0.76 7.53
C CYS A 19 0.88 0.36 6.65
N GLU A 20 0.63 1.54 7.21
CA GLU A 20 0.11 2.69 6.45
C GLU A 20 1.10 3.20 5.39
N TYR A 21 2.40 3.13 5.66
CA TYR A 21 3.42 3.68 4.75
C TYR A 21 3.85 2.71 3.64
N CYS A 22 4.18 1.45 3.98
CA CYS A 22 4.70 0.50 2.99
C CYS A 22 3.66 -0.51 2.48
N LEU A 23 2.43 -0.44 3.02
CA LEU A 23 1.29 -1.31 2.69
C LEU A 23 1.51 -2.81 2.92
N ARG A 24 2.60 -3.19 3.59
CA ARG A 24 2.86 -4.59 3.94
C ARG A 24 1.75 -5.11 4.84
N TYR A 25 1.19 -6.26 4.49
CA TYR A 25 0.14 -6.94 5.24
C TYR A 25 0.72 -8.00 6.20
N MET A 26 0.06 -8.17 7.34
CA MET A 26 0.52 -8.98 8.48
C MET A 26 -0.65 -9.68 9.16
N LYS A 27 -0.37 -10.84 9.76
CA LYS A 27 -1.37 -11.70 10.41
C LYS A 27 -1.85 -11.18 11.78
N SER A 28 -1.07 -10.33 12.46
CA SER A 28 -1.38 -9.90 13.83
C SER A 28 -0.92 -8.48 14.15
N ARG A 29 -1.60 -7.83 15.11
CA ARG A 29 -1.24 -6.51 15.63
C ARG A 29 0.19 -6.47 16.19
N ALA A 30 0.62 -7.51 16.90
CA ALA A 30 1.98 -7.59 17.44
C ALA A 30 3.05 -7.54 16.34
N THR A 31 2.79 -8.20 15.20
CA THR A 31 3.69 -8.17 14.04
C THR A 31 3.71 -6.80 13.39
N LEU A 32 2.56 -6.14 13.27
CA LEU A 32 2.47 -4.75 12.81
C LEU A 32 3.24 -3.78 13.70
N ASN A 33 3.10 -3.89 15.03
CA ASN A 33 3.81 -3.00 15.95
C ASN A 33 5.34 -3.18 15.85
N ARG A 34 5.82 -4.44 15.75
CA ARG A 34 7.24 -4.74 15.52
C ARG A 34 7.73 -4.26 14.16
N HIS A 35 6.86 -4.28 13.14
CA HIS A 35 7.18 -3.75 11.83
C HIS A 35 7.26 -2.22 11.87
N ALA A 36 6.28 -1.54 12.47
CA ALA A 36 6.21 -0.08 12.55
C ALA A 36 7.45 0.51 13.26
N SER A 37 7.97 -0.14 14.31
CA SER A 37 9.18 0.31 15.00
C SER A 37 10.46 0.20 14.17
N LYS A 38 10.46 -0.59 13.10
CA LYS A 38 11.62 -0.80 12.20
C LYS A 38 11.39 -0.25 10.79
N CYS A 39 10.15 0.12 10.46
CA CYS A 39 9.80 0.59 9.13
C CYS A 39 10.45 1.95 8.92
N VAL A 40 11.24 2.07 7.85
CA VAL A 40 11.90 3.32 7.47
C VAL A 40 11.01 4.22 6.61
N TRP A 41 9.91 3.69 6.08
CA TRP A 41 8.98 4.42 5.23
C TRP A 41 8.13 5.37 6.08
N ARG A 42 8.02 6.62 5.65
CA ARG A 42 7.14 7.66 6.20
C ARG A 42 6.36 8.39 5.10
N HIS A 43 6.38 7.84 3.89
CA HIS A 43 5.65 8.29 2.72
C HIS A 43 5.67 7.14 1.69
N PRO A 44 4.81 7.19 0.66
CA PRO A 44 4.88 6.28 -0.47
C PRO A 44 6.25 6.32 -1.15
N PRO A 45 6.75 5.20 -1.71
CA PRO A 45 7.92 5.23 -2.58
C PRO A 45 7.70 6.08 -3.83
N GLY A 46 8.79 6.38 -4.54
CA GLY A 46 8.73 7.10 -5.81
C GLY A 46 9.06 8.58 -5.67
N GLU A 47 8.66 9.34 -6.69
CA GLU A 47 8.96 10.76 -6.80
C GLU A 47 7.73 11.56 -6.37
N GLU A 48 7.94 12.58 -5.54
CA GLU A 48 6.87 13.53 -5.21
C GLU A 48 6.70 14.51 -6.37
N VAL A 49 5.64 14.32 -7.15
CA VAL A 49 5.37 15.12 -8.36
C VAL A 49 4.47 16.33 -8.08
N TYR A 50 3.85 16.38 -6.90
CA TYR A 50 3.03 17.49 -6.46
C TYR A 50 3.11 17.66 -4.94
N ARG A 51 3.22 18.91 -4.49
CA ARG A 51 3.04 19.30 -3.09
C ARG A 51 2.33 20.64 -2.99
N LYS A 52 1.27 20.68 -2.18
CA LYS A 52 0.60 21.92 -1.76
C LYS A 52 0.09 21.77 -0.33
N ASP A 53 0.56 22.63 0.55
CA ASP A 53 0.27 22.59 1.98
C ASP A 53 0.56 21.19 2.57
N LYS A 54 -0.46 20.50 3.08
CA LYS A 54 -0.34 19.13 3.60
C LYS A 54 -0.56 18.05 2.54
N VAL A 55 -0.99 18.41 1.34
CA VAL A 55 -1.34 17.43 0.30
C VAL A 55 -0.14 17.18 -0.60
N SER A 56 0.20 15.92 -0.78
CA SER A 56 1.25 15.46 -1.69
C SER A 56 0.73 14.41 -2.65
N VAL A 57 1.30 14.34 -3.85
CA VAL A 57 1.06 13.24 -4.81
C VAL A 57 2.40 12.63 -5.20
N TRP A 58 2.49 11.32 -5.04
CA TRP A 58 3.67 10.51 -5.32
C TRP A 58 3.45 9.69 -6.57
N GLU A 59 4.35 9.84 -7.55
CA GLU A 59 4.40 8.97 -8.73
C GLU A 59 5.26 7.74 -8.42
N VAL A 60 4.62 6.57 -8.49
CA VAL A 60 5.23 5.28 -8.15
C VAL A 60 5.25 4.38 -9.38
N ASP A 61 6.44 4.11 -9.89
CA ASP A 61 6.65 3.15 -10.97
C ASP A 61 6.48 1.71 -10.46
N GLY A 62 5.48 1.00 -10.98
CA GLY A 62 5.20 -0.40 -10.65
C GLY A 62 6.32 -1.36 -11.01
N LYS A 63 7.18 -1.03 -11.98
CA LYS A 63 8.39 -1.80 -12.29
C LYS A 63 9.46 -1.62 -11.22
N ARG A 64 9.64 -0.40 -10.71
CA ARG A 64 10.64 -0.08 -9.67
C ARG A 64 10.20 -0.51 -8.27
N TYR A 65 8.92 -0.35 -7.95
CA TYR A 65 8.36 -0.58 -6.61
C TYR A 65 7.29 -1.67 -6.60
N LYS A 66 7.57 -2.78 -7.30
CA LYS A 66 6.65 -3.91 -7.51
C LYS A 66 5.91 -4.36 -6.24
N SER A 67 6.61 -4.59 -5.13
CA SER A 67 5.98 -5.06 -3.89
C SER A 67 4.99 -4.06 -3.30
N TYR A 68 5.30 -2.76 -3.34
CA TYR A 68 4.40 -1.71 -2.86
C TYR A 68 3.14 -1.64 -3.73
N CYS A 69 3.32 -1.63 -5.05
CA CYS A 69 2.22 -1.54 -6.00
C CYS A 69 1.31 -2.78 -5.97
N GLN A 70 1.88 -3.98 -5.76
CA GLN A 70 1.10 -5.20 -5.54
C GLN A 70 0.28 -5.13 -4.25
N ASN A 71 0.89 -4.68 -3.14
CA ASN A 71 0.17 -4.51 -1.87
C ASN A 71 -0.97 -3.49 -2.00
N LEU A 72 -0.72 -2.37 -2.70
CA LEU A 72 -1.73 -1.36 -3.01
C LEU A 72 -2.87 -1.95 -3.85
N CYS A 73 -2.56 -2.77 -4.85
CA CYS A 73 -3.58 -3.41 -5.67
C CYS A 73 -4.45 -4.39 -4.88
N LEU A 74 -3.83 -5.19 -4.00
CA LEU A 74 -4.55 -6.10 -3.11
C LEU A 74 -5.46 -5.34 -2.14
N LEU A 75 -4.99 -4.22 -1.58
CA LEU A 75 -5.81 -3.36 -0.72
C LEU A 75 -6.99 -2.75 -1.51
N ALA A 76 -6.72 -2.16 -2.68
CA ALA A 76 -7.73 -1.53 -3.52
C ALA A 76 -8.83 -2.51 -3.96
N LYS A 77 -8.50 -3.79 -4.17
CA LYS A 77 -9.47 -4.80 -4.60
C LYS A 77 -10.59 -5.05 -3.59
N PHE A 78 -10.39 -4.76 -2.30
CA PHE A 78 -11.48 -4.80 -1.32
C PHE A 78 -12.58 -3.76 -1.61
N PHE A 79 -12.27 -2.71 -2.37
CA PHE A 79 -13.17 -1.59 -2.63
C PHE A 79 -13.58 -1.49 -4.11
N LEU A 80 -12.99 -2.30 -4.99
CA LEU A 80 -13.22 -2.29 -6.43
C LEU A 80 -13.73 -3.65 -6.92
N ASP A 81 -14.85 -3.65 -7.65
CA ASP A 81 -15.44 -4.88 -8.20
C ASP A 81 -14.59 -5.43 -9.34
N HIS A 82 -14.40 -4.62 -10.38
CA HIS A 82 -13.81 -5.02 -11.66
C HIS A 82 -12.29 -4.82 -11.76
N LYS A 83 -11.55 -4.85 -10.65
CA LYS A 83 -10.07 -4.82 -10.68
C LYS A 83 -9.52 -6.22 -10.96
N THR A 84 -8.93 -6.40 -12.14
CA THR A 84 -8.43 -7.70 -12.64
C THR A 84 -6.92 -7.87 -12.53
N LEU A 85 -6.16 -6.77 -12.45
CA LEU A 85 -4.69 -6.79 -12.38
C LEU A 85 -4.19 -6.38 -10.99
N TYR A 86 -3.43 -7.26 -10.36
CA TYR A 86 -2.88 -7.06 -9.01
C TYR A 86 -1.44 -7.57 -8.84
N TYR A 87 -0.98 -8.53 -9.65
CA TYR A 87 0.42 -8.99 -9.64
C TYR A 87 1.28 -8.38 -10.76
N ASP A 88 0.68 -8.17 -11.93
CA ASP A 88 1.32 -7.57 -13.11
C ASP A 88 1.25 -6.05 -13.06
N VAL A 89 1.97 -5.46 -12.11
CA VAL A 89 1.98 -4.01 -11.84
C VAL A 89 3.03 -3.26 -12.65
N GLU A 90 3.97 -3.96 -13.28
CA GLU A 90 5.11 -3.39 -14.00
C GLU A 90 4.74 -2.42 -15.15
N PRO A 91 3.61 -2.60 -15.87
CA PRO A 91 3.19 -1.64 -16.90
C PRO A 91 2.57 -0.33 -16.38
N PHE A 92 2.40 -0.17 -15.07
CA PHE A 92 1.58 0.90 -14.49
C PHE A 92 2.40 1.93 -13.71
N LEU A 93 2.04 3.20 -13.88
CA LEU A 93 2.36 4.29 -12.95
C LEU A 93 1.21 4.46 -11.96
N PHE A 94 1.52 4.56 -10.68
CA PHE A 94 0.56 4.80 -9.61
C PHE A 94 0.76 6.20 -9.06
N TYR A 95 -0.32 6.98 -8.98
CA TYR A 95 -0.32 8.30 -8.34
C TYR A 95 -0.97 8.18 -6.96
N VAL A 96 -0.15 8.22 -5.91
CA VAL A 96 -0.62 8.05 -4.52
C VAL A 96 -0.71 9.42 -3.86
N MET A 97 -1.92 9.83 -3.50
CA MET A 97 -2.14 11.07 -2.76
C MET A 97 -2.04 10.81 -1.25
N THR A 98 -1.34 11.70 -0.54
CA THR A 98 -1.17 11.66 0.91
C THR A 98 -1.51 12.98 1.57
N ILE A 99 -1.80 12.93 2.88
CA ILE A 99 -1.97 14.11 3.73
C ILE A 99 -0.90 14.03 4.82
N GLY A 100 0.08 14.94 4.76
CA GLY A 100 1.18 15.00 5.70
C GLY A 100 0.78 15.53 7.08
N ASP A 101 1.34 14.89 8.11
CA ASP A 101 1.29 15.31 9.51
C ASP A 101 2.69 15.27 10.16
N SER A 102 2.76 15.25 11.49
CA SER A 102 4.04 15.24 12.22
C SER A 102 4.79 13.91 12.12
N ASP A 103 4.10 12.81 11.81
CA ASP A 103 4.67 11.46 11.80
C ASP A 103 5.07 11.04 10.38
N GLY A 104 4.41 11.56 9.34
CA GLY A 104 4.75 11.26 7.95
C GLY A 104 3.75 11.82 6.94
N CYS A 105 3.74 11.23 5.75
CA CYS A 105 2.79 11.44 4.67
C CYS A 105 2.12 10.10 4.33
#